data_AF-A0A1G2V8S8-F1
#
_entry.id   AF-A0A1G2V8S8-F1
#
_cell.length_a   1.000
_cell.length_b   1.000
_cell.length_c   1.000
_cell.angle_alpha   90.00
_cell.angle_beta   90.00
_cell.angle_gamma   90.00
#
_symmetry.space_group_name_H-M   'P 1'
#
loop_
_entity.id
_entity.type
_entity.pdbx_description
1 polymer ?
#
loop_
_entity_poly.entity_id
_entity_poly.type
_entity_poly.pdbx_seq_one_letter_code
_entity_poly.pdbx_strand_id
1 'polypeptide(L)'
;MSNFIRRHGIIVFLVAFLLAFVLISIYVTPKEIVDYIGVENTYFVSFLLAVFGGLSTVTGISFFTSVVAFSSGGANPFFLGLFGGLGIFISDAIFFFVARYSVQVLRENIKPVSLRLVSKMEKVSPSLILFGVYLYIGLTPLPNDILMIALAFLGISFKRLAPVLLAGSVTVVMLVAYSGEIIFNYFLTL
;
A
#
# COMPACT_ATOMS: atom_id res chain seq x y z
N MET A 1 -6.35 -40.95 3.73
CA MET A 1 -6.68 -39.50 3.77
C MET A 1 -8.20 -39.37 3.65
N SER A 2 -8.90 -38.80 4.64
CA SER A 2 -10.37 -38.77 4.62
C SER A 2 -10.88 -37.97 3.41
N ASN A 3 -11.94 -38.45 2.76
CA ASN A 3 -12.56 -37.77 1.60
C ASN A 3 -12.95 -36.31 1.88
N PHE A 4 -13.06 -35.95 3.17
CA PHE A 4 -13.29 -34.59 3.66
C PHE A 4 -12.10 -33.65 3.40
N ILE A 5 -10.86 -34.06 3.72
CA ILE A 5 -9.64 -33.26 3.51
C ILE A 5 -9.37 -33.06 2.02
N ARG A 6 -9.68 -34.06 1.17
CA ARG A 6 -9.52 -33.89 -0.28
C ARG A 6 -10.52 -32.91 -0.89
N ARG A 7 -11.70 -32.75 -0.28
CA ARG A 7 -12.78 -31.87 -0.75
C ARG A 7 -12.74 -30.47 -0.11
N HIS A 8 -12.22 -30.34 1.12
CA HIS A 8 -12.15 -29.09 1.89
C HIS A 8 -10.73 -28.71 2.30
N GLY A 9 -9.71 -29.31 1.68
CA GLY A 9 -8.31 -29.15 2.09
C GLY A 9 -7.84 -27.70 2.14
N ILE A 10 -8.33 -26.86 1.21
CA ILE A 10 -8.05 -25.42 1.20
C ILE A 10 -8.65 -24.73 2.45
N ILE A 11 -9.90 -25.07 2.81
CA ILE A 11 -10.56 -24.50 4.00
C ILE A 11 -9.85 -24.97 5.27
N VAL A 12 -9.52 -26.25 5.37
CA VAL A 12 -8.78 -26.81 6.51
C VAL A 12 -7.40 -26.16 6.62
N PHE A 13 -6.70 -25.95 5.51
CA PHE A 13 -5.42 -25.25 5.48
C PHE A 13 -5.55 -23.79 5.93
N LEU A 14 -6.53 -23.05 5.43
CA LEU A 14 -6.77 -21.65 5.82
C LEU A 14 -7.09 -21.53 7.31
N VAL A 15 -7.97 -22.39 7.84
CA VAL A 15 -8.30 -22.41 9.27
C VAL A 15 -7.06 -22.77 10.10
N ALA A 16 -6.29 -23.78 9.70
CA ALA A 16 -5.07 -24.15 10.40
C ALA A 16 -4.01 -23.03 10.36
N PHE A 17 -3.86 -22.34 9.22
CA PHE A 17 -2.97 -21.21 9.07
C PHE A 17 -3.39 -20.05 9.97
N LEU A 18 -4.67 -19.68 10.01
CA LEU A 18 -5.19 -18.63 10.88
C LEU A 18 -5.01 -18.99 12.36
N LEU A 19 -5.27 -20.23 12.76
CA LEU A 19 -5.04 -20.69 14.13
C LEU A 19 -3.55 -20.64 14.50
N ALA A 20 -2.66 -21.11 13.62
CA ALA A 20 -1.22 -21.02 13.82
C ALA A 20 -0.76 -19.56 13.94
N PHE A 21 -1.28 -18.67 13.09
CA PHE A 21 -0.98 -17.25 13.13
C PHE A 21 -1.41 -16.62 14.46
N VAL A 22 -2.65 -16.88 14.92
CA VAL A 22 -3.16 -16.41 16.21
C VAL A 22 -2.30 -16.93 17.36
N LEU A 23 -1.94 -18.22 17.35
CA LEU A 23 -1.08 -18.80 18.39
C LEU A 23 0.30 -18.13 18.40
N ILE A 24 0.92 -17.92 17.24
CA ILE A 24 2.20 -17.20 17.15
C ILE A 24 2.06 -15.77 17.68
N SER A 25 0.99 -15.05 17.32
CA SER A 25 0.75 -13.68 17.78
C SER A 25 0.49 -13.54 19.28
N ILE A 26 0.12 -14.63 19.98
CA ILE A 26 -0.02 -14.63 21.45
C ILE A 26 1.36 -14.71 22.13
N TYR A 27 2.32 -15.42 21.53
CA TYR A 27 3.62 -15.68 22.12
C TYR A 27 4.75 -14.80 21.57
N VAL A 28 4.56 -14.16 20.42
CA VAL A 28 5.56 -13.31 19.77
C VAL A 28 5.05 -11.88 19.72
N THR A 29 5.67 -11.02 20.53
CA THR A 29 5.34 -9.59 20.62
C THR A 29 5.96 -8.81 19.46
N PRO A 30 5.38 -7.67 19.05
CA PRO A 30 5.98 -6.81 18.03
C PRO A 30 7.42 -6.37 18.36
N LYS A 31 7.73 -6.22 19.64
CA LYS A 31 9.08 -5.91 20.13
C LYS A 31 10.06 -7.04 19.83
N GLU A 32 9.71 -8.29 20.12
CA GLU A 32 10.56 -9.44 19.81
C GLU A 32 10.79 -9.60 18.30
N ILE A 33 9.81 -9.23 17.47
CA ILE A 33 9.97 -9.20 16.00
C ILE A 33 11.03 -8.17 15.59
N VAL A 34 10.94 -6.94 16.12
CA VAL A 34 11.90 -5.86 15.81
C VAL A 34 13.29 -6.18 16.37
N ASP A 35 13.38 -6.72 17.59
CA ASP A 35 14.64 -7.11 18.22
C ASP A 35 15.34 -8.25 17.44
N TYR A 36 14.57 -9.20 16.89
CA TYR A 36 15.11 -10.29 16.07
C TYR A 36 15.57 -9.81 14.69
N ILE A 37 14.80 -8.94 14.03
CA ILE A 37 15.15 -8.38 12.71
C ILE A 37 16.31 -7.38 12.86
N GLY A 38 16.32 -6.61 13.94
CA GLY A 38 17.15 -5.43 14.15
C GLY A 38 16.46 -4.15 13.65
N VAL A 39 16.61 -3.05 14.39
CA VAL A 39 15.96 -1.76 14.08
C VAL A 39 16.40 -1.22 12.71
N GLU A 40 17.68 -1.33 12.36
CA GLU A 40 18.17 -0.87 11.05
C GLU A 40 17.56 -1.67 9.88
N ASN A 41 17.49 -2.99 10.03
CA ASN A 41 16.91 -3.88 9.03
C ASN A 41 15.41 -3.69 8.90
N THR A 42 14.73 -3.23 9.95
CA THR A 42 13.29 -2.99 9.95
C THR A 42 12.87 -1.97 8.89
N TYR A 43 13.65 -0.90 8.67
CA TYR A 43 13.35 0.08 7.63
C TYR A 43 13.55 -0.48 6.23
N PHE A 44 14.59 -1.30 6.03
CA PHE A 44 14.84 -1.96 4.76
C PHE A 44 13.78 -3.01 4.44
N VAL A 45 13.39 -3.82 5.42
CA VAL A 45 12.28 -4.78 5.30
C VAL A 45 10.97 -4.05 4.99
N SER A 46 10.67 -2.96 5.69
CA SER A 46 9.50 -2.12 5.41
C SER A 46 9.51 -1.57 3.98
N PHE A 47 10.67 -1.10 3.50
CA PHE A 47 10.85 -0.67 2.11
C PHE A 47 10.55 -1.81 1.11
N LEU A 48 11.13 -3.00 1.31
CA LEU A 48 10.89 -4.14 0.41
C LEU A 48 9.42 -4.59 0.45
N LEU A 49 8.82 -4.64 1.64
CA LEU A 49 7.39 -4.93 1.80
C LEU A 49 6.52 -3.88 1.12
N ALA A 50 6.92 -2.61 1.12
CA ALA A 50 6.22 -1.56 0.39
C ALA A 50 6.39 -1.67 -1.13
N VAL A 51 7.57 -2.01 -1.63
CA VAL A 51 7.83 -2.17 -3.07
C VAL A 51 7.06 -3.37 -3.64
N PHE A 52 7.03 -4.50 -2.94
CA PHE A 52 6.40 -5.73 -3.44
C PHE A 52 4.97 -5.92 -2.93
N GLY A 53 4.68 -5.48 -1.71
CA GLY A 53 3.36 -5.54 -1.08
C GLY A 53 2.51 -4.28 -1.29
N GLY A 54 3.09 -3.16 -1.74
CA GLY A 54 2.35 -1.98 -2.17
C GLY A 54 1.73 -2.11 -3.57
N LEU A 55 1.97 -3.23 -4.26
CA LEU A 55 1.52 -3.48 -5.64
C LEU A 55 0.03 -3.85 -5.74
N SER A 56 -0.73 -3.90 -4.65
CA SER A 56 -2.11 -4.34 -4.74
C SER A 56 -2.98 -3.93 -3.56
N THR A 57 -4.24 -3.69 -3.89
CA THR A 57 -5.42 -3.73 -3.02
C THR A 57 -5.41 -4.87 -2.00
N VAL A 58 -4.82 -6.02 -2.35
CA VAL A 58 -4.80 -7.21 -1.49
C VAL A 58 -3.62 -7.21 -0.52
N THR A 59 -2.44 -6.74 -0.93
CA THR A 59 -1.20 -6.81 -0.14
C THR A 59 -0.92 -5.55 0.67
N GLY A 60 -1.59 -4.42 0.35
CA GLY A 60 -1.45 -3.16 1.07
C GLY A 60 -1.82 -3.26 2.56
N ILE A 61 -2.83 -4.06 2.90
CA ILE A 61 -3.20 -4.33 4.30
C ILE A 61 -2.04 -4.97 5.05
N SER A 62 -1.40 -5.98 4.45
CA SER A 62 -0.26 -6.68 5.07
C SER A 62 0.93 -5.76 5.30
N PHE A 63 1.19 -4.84 4.36
CA PHE A 63 2.20 -3.81 4.52
C PHE A 63 1.87 -2.87 5.70
N PHE A 64 0.68 -2.28 5.74
CA PHE A 64 0.30 -1.37 6.82
C PHE A 64 0.27 -2.05 8.19
N THR A 65 -0.17 -3.31 8.28
CA THR A 65 -0.08 -4.09 9.52
C THR A 65 1.37 -4.28 9.96
N SER A 66 2.30 -4.50 9.02
CA SER A 66 3.72 -4.61 9.33
C SER A 66 4.31 -3.28 9.82
N VAL A 67 3.91 -2.15 9.23
CA VAL A 67 4.30 -0.81 9.68
C VAL A 67 3.83 -0.55 11.12
N VAL A 68 2.59 -0.92 11.45
CA VAL A 68 2.08 -0.82 12.82
C VAL A 68 2.92 -1.68 13.76
N ALA A 69 3.14 -2.96 13.43
CA ALA A 69 3.93 -3.86 14.27
C ALA A 69 5.35 -3.34 14.50
N PHE A 70 6.02 -2.86 13.46
CA PHE A 70 7.37 -2.29 13.58
C PHE A 70 7.40 -1.03 14.43
N SER A 71 6.44 -0.13 14.24
CA SER A 71 6.36 1.10 15.02
C SER A 71 6.04 0.81 16.49
N SER A 72 5.10 -0.10 16.78
CA SER A 72 4.79 -0.56 18.13
C SER A 72 5.96 -1.33 18.76
N GLY A 73 6.79 -2.00 17.95
CA GLY A 73 8.01 -2.67 18.39
C GLY A 73 9.19 -1.73 18.67
N GLY A 74 9.03 -0.41 18.48
CA GLY A 74 10.03 0.60 18.80
C GLY A 74 10.84 1.12 17.61
N ALA A 75 10.51 0.74 16.37
CA ALA A 75 11.11 1.37 15.19
C ALA A 75 10.62 2.82 15.04
N ASN A 76 11.49 3.70 14.57
CA ASN A 76 11.17 5.13 14.46
C ASN A 76 10.11 5.38 13.37
N PRO A 77 8.95 5.98 13.69
CA PRO A 77 7.87 6.20 12.73
C PRO A 77 8.27 7.09 11.55
N PHE A 78 9.17 8.05 11.74
CA PHE A 78 9.63 8.94 10.68
C PHE A 78 10.38 8.17 9.60
N PHE A 79 11.31 7.30 10.00
CA PHE A 79 12.06 6.47 9.06
C PHE A 79 11.17 5.40 8.43
N LEU A 80 10.25 4.79 9.18
CA LEU A 80 9.24 3.90 8.59
C LEU A 80 8.42 4.61 7.51
N GLY A 81 7.98 5.85 7.78
CA GLY A 81 7.29 6.71 6.84
C GLY A 81 8.09 6.99 5.57
N LEU A 82 9.36 7.36 5.73
CA LEU A 82 10.23 7.69 4.60
C LEU A 82 10.52 6.46 3.73
N PHE A 83 11.00 5.36 4.33
CA PHE A 83 11.39 4.15 3.60
C PHE A 83 10.16 3.40 3.07
N GLY A 84 9.10 3.25 3.88
CA GLY A 84 7.86 2.65 3.43
C GLY A 84 7.17 3.48 2.34
N GLY A 85 7.12 4.80 2.50
CA GLY A 85 6.57 5.72 1.49
C GLY A 85 7.34 5.70 0.17
N LEU A 86 8.67 5.61 0.21
CA LEU A 86 9.50 5.41 -0.98
C LEU A 86 9.19 4.10 -1.70
N GLY A 87 8.96 3.02 -0.94
CA GLY A 87 8.60 1.74 -1.53
C GLY A 87 7.22 1.76 -2.20
N ILE A 88 6.22 2.38 -1.57
CA ILE A 88 4.89 2.60 -2.19
C ILE A 88 5.04 3.44 -3.45
N PHE A 89 5.82 4.53 -3.41
CA PHE A 89 6.04 5.38 -4.58
C PHE A 89 6.61 4.58 -5.76
N ILE A 90 7.59 3.70 -5.53
CA ILE A 90 8.16 2.84 -6.58
C ILE A 90 7.10 1.88 -7.13
N SER A 91 6.34 1.23 -6.23
CA SER A 91 5.26 0.32 -6.59
C SER A 91 4.21 1.00 -7.48
N ASP A 92 3.68 2.15 -7.03
CA ASP A 92 2.66 2.90 -7.76
C ASP A 92 3.18 3.48 -9.07
N ALA A 93 4.47 3.86 -9.12
CA ALA A 93 5.11 4.29 -10.36
C ALA A 93 5.11 3.15 -11.40
N ILE A 94 5.48 1.93 -11.00
CA ILE A 94 5.43 0.74 -11.87
C ILE A 94 4.00 0.54 -12.38
N PHE A 95 3.01 0.55 -11.47
CA PHE A 95 1.59 0.40 -11.84
C PHE A 95 1.11 1.47 -12.82
N PHE A 96 1.47 2.73 -12.57
CA PHE A 96 1.12 3.84 -13.45
C PHE A 96 1.68 3.65 -14.86
N PHE A 97 2.95 3.23 -15.00
CA PHE A 97 3.55 2.99 -16.31
C PHE A 97 2.92 1.81 -17.04
N VAL A 98 2.66 0.71 -16.33
CA VAL A 98 1.94 -0.45 -16.89
C VAL A 98 0.55 -0.01 -17.38
N ALA A 99 -0.21 0.68 -16.53
CA ALA A 99 -1.53 1.18 -16.88
C ALA A 99 -1.49 2.14 -18.08
N ARG A 100 -0.50 3.04 -18.13
CA ARG A 100 -0.34 3.98 -19.24
C ARG A 100 -0.04 3.27 -20.56
N TYR A 101 0.82 2.25 -20.53
CA TYR A 101 1.09 1.43 -21.71
C TYR A 101 -0.17 0.68 -22.16
N SER A 102 -0.92 0.07 -21.23
CA SER A 102 -2.20 -0.57 -21.55
C SER A 102 -3.20 0.40 -22.19
N VAL A 103 -3.31 1.63 -21.65
CA VAL A 103 -4.17 2.67 -22.23
C VAL A 103 -3.75 3.05 -23.64
N GLN A 104 -2.45 3.16 -23.92
CA GLN A 104 -1.94 3.47 -25.26
C GLN A 104 -2.33 2.38 -26.27
N VAL A 105 -2.08 1.12 -25.94
CA VAL A 105 -2.44 -0.03 -26.78
C VAL A 105 -3.96 -0.10 -27.02
N LEU A 106 -4.78 0.17 -25.99
CA LEU A 106 -6.23 0.20 -26.12
C LEU A 106 -6.71 1.34 -27.02
N ARG A 107 -6.08 2.52 -26.96
CA ARG A 107 -6.43 3.67 -27.83
C ARG A 107 -6.08 3.43 -29.29
N GLU A 108 -5.02 2.69 -29.57
CA GLU A 108 -4.63 2.31 -30.94
C GLU A 108 -5.59 1.28 -31.55
N ASN A 109 -6.21 0.42 -30.74
CA ASN A 109 -7.04 -0.69 -31.21
C ASN A 109 -8.57 -0.47 -31.06
N ILE A 110 -9.03 0.50 -30.26
CA ILE A 110 -10.47 0.75 -30.02
C ILE A 110 -10.88 2.13 -30.59
N LYS A 111 -11.80 2.11 -31.58
CA LYS A 111 -12.48 3.28 -32.19
C LYS A 111 -13.17 4.19 -31.14
N PRO A 112 -13.49 5.47 -31.45
CA PRO A 112 -13.47 6.64 -30.55
C PRO A 112 -14.57 6.74 -29.47
N VAL A 113 -15.13 5.63 -28.99
CA VAL A 113 -16.08 5.61 -27.87
C VAL A 113 -15.39 6.07 -26.56
N SER A 114 -14.06 5.98 -26.49
CA SER A 114 -13.23 6.46 -25.38
C SER A 114 -13.16 8.00 -25.23
N LEU A 115 -13.61 8.78 -26.22
CA LEU A 115 -13.52 10.25 -26.18
C LEU A 115 -14.58 10.92 -25.30
N ARG A 116 -15.68 10.27 -24.89
CA ARG A 116 -16.72 10.91 -24.06
C ARG A 116 -16.39 11.01 -22.57
N LEU A 117 -15.58 10.07 -22.04
CA LEU A 117 -15.06 10.13 -20.67
C LEU A 117 -13.86 11.08 -20.56
N VAL A 118 -13.01 11.10 -21.60
CA VAL A 118 -11.87 12.03 -21.71
C VAL A 118 -12.34 13.48 -21.86
N SER A 119 -13.36 13.75 -22.69
CA SER A 119 -13.85 15.12 -22.93
C SER A 119 -14.67 15.73 -21.78
N LYS A 120 -15.18 14.91 -20.83
CA LYS A 120 -15.86 15.42 -19.63
C LYS A 120 -14.89 15.87 -18.53
N MET A 121 -13.65 15.37 -18.52
CA MET A 121 -12.65 15.71 -17.51
C MET A 121 -11.70 16.85 -17.93
N GLU A 122 -11.75 17.31 -19.18
CA GLU A 122 -11.06 18.52 -19.66
C GLU A 122 -11.46 19.81 -18.93
N LYS A 123 -12.56 19.81 -18.16
CA LYS A 123 -13.04 20.98 -17.41
C LYS A 123 -12.43 21.13 -16.02
N VAL A 124 -11.71 20.12 -15.51
CA VAL A 124 -11.13 20.15 -14.17
C VAL A 124 -9.65 20.54 -14.26
N SER A 125 -9.25 21.56 -13.50
CA SER A 125 -7.85 22.00 -13.46
C SER A 125 -6.93 20.85 -13.03
N PRO A 126 -5.81 20.59 -13.74
CA PRO A 126 -4.84 19.57 -13.36
C PRO A 126 -4.35 19.71 -11.91
N SER A 127 -4.24 20.93 -11.38
CA SER A 127 -3.84 21.16 -9.99
C SER A 127 -4.89 20.66 -8.99
N LEU A 128 -6.18 20.76 -9.31
CA LEU A 128 -7.24 20.26 -8.44
C LEU A 128 -7.27 18.74 -8.44
N ILE A 129 -6.99 18.11 -9.59
CA ILE A 129 -6.82 16.65 -9.68
C ILE A 129 -5.65 16.21 -8.80
N LEU A 130 -4.49 16.87 -8.94
CA LEU A 130 -3.30 16.54 -8.14
C LEU A 130 -3.52 16.77 -6.64
N PHE A 131 -4.24 17.82 -6.27
CA PHE A 131 -4.62 18.05 -4.87
C PHE A 131 -5.53 16.93 -4.35
N GLY A 132 -6.54 16.51 -5.12
CA GLY A 132 -7.39 15.38 -4.78
C GLY A 132 -6.62 14.07 -4.67
N VAL A 133 -5.63 13.85 -5.55
CA VAL A 133 -4.72 12.70 -5.49
C VAL A 133 -3.91 12.71 -4.19
N TYR A 134 -3.35 13.86 -3.80
CA TYR A 134 -2.63 13.96 -2.53
C TYR A 134 -3.53 13.60 -1.34
N LEU A 135 -4.75 14.16 -1.29
CA LEU A 135 -5.68 13.87 -0.21
C LEU A 135 -6.07 12.39 -0.17
N TYR A 136 -6.34 11.78 -1.32
CA TYR A 136 -6.65 10.36 -1.40
C TYR A 136 -5.47 9.52 -0.91
N ILE A 137 -4.29 9.68 -1.51
CA ILE A 137 -3.13 8.82 -1.21
C ILE A 137 -2.61 9.07 0.21
N GLY A 138 -2.55 10.33 0.63
CA GLY A 138 -1.94 10.74 1.89
C GLY A 138 -2.82 10.55 3.11
N LEU A 139 -4.15 10.60 2.96
CA LEU A 139 -5.07 10.53 4.11
C LEU A 139 -5.87 9.24 4.15
N THR A 140 -5.80 8.40 3.12
CA THR A 140 -6.53 7.13 3.09
C THR A 140 -5.56 5.98 2.86
N PRO A 141 -5.56 4.93 3.71
CA PRO A 141 -4.79 3.71 3.47
C PRO A 141 -5.52 2.82 2.44
N LEU A 142 -6.03 3.44 1.37
CA LEU A 142 -6.77 2.76 0.32
C LEU A 142 -5.83 2.37 -0.83
N PRO A 143 -6.24 1.39 -1.64
CA PRO A 143 -5.45 0.97 -2.78
C PRO A 143 -5.33 2.08 -3.83
N ASN A 144 -4.13 2.27 -4.36
CA ASN A 144 -3.84 3.27 -5.36
C ASN A 144 -3.95 2.74 -6.80
N ASP A 145 -4.07 1.43 -7.00
CA ASP A 145 -4.13 0.77 -8.31
C ASP A 145 -5.18 1.41 -9.25
N ILE A 146 -6.41 1.53 -8.74
CA ILE A 146 -7.55 2.11 -9.48
C ILE A 146 -7.28 3.58 -9.81
N LEU A 147 -6.68 4.32 -8.87
CA LEU A 147 -6.32 5.71 -9.06
C LEU A 147 -5.22 5.87 -10.13
N MET A 148 -4.18 5.03 -10.09
CA MET A 148 -3.10 5.05 -11.09
C MET A 148 -3.63 4.77 -12.49
N ILE A 149 -4.54 3.80 -12.64
CA ILE A 149 -5.23 3.52 -13.90
C ILE A 149 -6.04 4.73 -14.35
N ALA A 150 -6.86 5.32 -13.47
CA ALA A 150 -7.68 6.49 -13.80
C ALA A 150 -6.81 7.68 -14.26
N LEU A 151 -5.72 7.97 -13.56
CA LEU A 151 -4.78 9.05 -13.91
C LEU A 151 -4.06 8.78 -15.23
N ALA A 152 -3.74 7.51 -15.52
CA ALA A 152 -3.17 7.11 -16.80
C ALA A 152 -4.16 7.30 -17.96
N PHE A 153 -5.44 6.95 -17.77
CA PHE A 153 -6.51 7.23 -18.73
C PHE A 153 -6.71 8.72 -18.99
N LEU A 154 -6.57 9.54 -17.95
CA LEU A 154 -6.62 11.01 -18.02
C LEU A 154 -5.41 11.63 -18.71
N GLY A 155 -4.34 10.87 -18.96
CA GLY A 155 -3.14 11.37 -19.62
C GLY A 155 -2.32 12.32 -18.73
N ILE A 156 -2.46 12.24 -17.41
CA ILE A 156 -1.64 13.02 -16.48
C ILE A 156 -0.16 12.65 -16.68
N SER A 157 0.72 13.64 -16.72
CA SER A 157 2.14 13.38 -16.87
C SER A 157 2.75 12.88 -15.56
N PHE A 158 3.51 11.77 -15.62
CA PHE A 158 4.18 11.22 -14.44
C PHE A 158 5.07 12.25 -13.75
N LYS A 159 5.70 13.17 -14.50
CA LYS A 159 6.53 14.25 -13.93
C LYS A 159 5.75 15.17 -12.96
N ARG A 160 4.45 15.39 -13.20
CA ARG A 160 3.58 16.19 -12.32
C ARG A 160 3.01 15.34 -11.17
N LEU A 161 2.73 14.07 -11.44
CA LEU A 161 2.21 13.13 -10.46
C LEU A 161 3.26 12.71 -9.42
N ALA A 162 4.50 12.46 -9.84
CA ALA A 162 5.56 11.91 -9.01
C ALA A 162 5.78 12.62 -7.66
N PRO A 163 5.93 13.97 -7.60
CA PRO A 163 6.12 14.63 -6.31
C PRO A 163 4.90 14.49 -5.39
N VAL A 164 3.70 14.52 -5.96
CA VAL A 164 2.43 14.38 -5.23
C VAL A 164 2.27 12.94 -4.71
N LEU A 165 2.57 11.96 -5.56
CA LEU A 165 2.54 10.55 -5.25
C LEU A 165 3.52 10.21 -4.12
N LEU A 166 4.76 10.70 -4.22
CA LEU A 166 5.77 10.49 -3.18
C LEU A 166 5.35 11.13 -1.86
N ALA A 167 4.92 12.40 -1.89
CA ALA A 167 4.48 13.11 -0.70
C ALA A 167 3.32 12.36 -0.01
N GLY A 168 2.27 12.01 -0.77
CA GLY A 168 1.13 11.26 -0.23
C GLY A 168 1.54 9.91 0.34
N SER A 169 2.40 9.16 -0.37
CA SER A 169 2.88 7.85 0.07
C SER A 169 3.64 7.93 1.40
N VAL A 170 4.51 8.93 1.56
CA VAL A 170 5.21 9.16 2.83
C VAL A 170 4.23 9.57 3.92
N THR A 171 3.28 10.47 3.61
CA THR A 171 2.27 10.94 4.56
C THR A 171 1.43 9.80 5.13
N VAL A 172 0.89 8.92 4.28
CA VAL A 172 0.01 7.84 4.76
C VAL A 172 0.78 6.82 5.62
N VAL A 173 2.02 6.49 5.25
CA VAL A 173 2.84 5.56 6.04
C VAL A 173 3.22 6.20 7.37
N MET A 174 3.55 7.49 7.40
CA MET A 174 3.78 8.21 8.66
C MET A 174 2.54 8.19 9.55
N LEU A 175 1.35 8.49 9.00
CA LEU A 175 0.11 8.47 9.77
C LEU A 175 -0.15 7.09 10.37
N VAL A 176 0.05 6.02 9.60
CA VAL A 176 -0.10 4.64 10.09
C VAL A 176 0.93 4.29 11.15
N ALA A 177 2.20 4.66 10.94
CA ALA A 177 3.28 4.40 11.89
C ALA A 177 3.05 5.12 13.23
N TYR A 178 2.79 6.43 13.21
CA TYR A 178 2.49 7.19 14.41
C TYR A 178 1.22 6.70 15.11
N SER A 179 0.21 6.26 14.36
CA SER A 179 -0.97 5.62 14.96
C SER A 179 -0.60 4.34 15.69
N GLY A 180 0.26 3.50 15.12
CA GLY A 180 0.75 2.28 15.76
C GLY A 180 1.56 2.52 17.03
N GLU A 181 2.40 3.56 17.04
CA GLU A 181 3.14 4.00 18.24
C GLU A 181 2.18 4.48 19.34
N ILE A 182 1.21 5.35 19.01
CA ILE A 182 0.24 5.90 19.97
C ILE A 182 -0.62 4.79 20.57
N ILE A 183 -1.15 3.90 19.74
CA ILE A 183 -1.99 2.77 20.19
C ILE A 183 -1.21 1.91 21.18
N PHE A 184 0.03 1.54 20.85
CA PHE A 184 0.85 0.70 21.73
C PHE A 184 1.16 1.37 23.07
N ASN A 185 1.53 2.66 23.06
CA ASN A 185 1.78 3.42 24.28
C ASN A 185 0.53 3.51 25.17
N TYR A 186 -0.65 3.69 24.58
CA TYR A 186 -1.92 3.73 25.32
C TYR A 186 -2.23 2.40 26.00
N PHE A 187 -2.02 1.27 25.31
CA PHE A 187 -2.24 -0.08 25.86
C PHE A 187 -1.23 -0.47 26.95
N LEU A 188 -0.02 0.08 26.97
CA LEU A 188 0.97 -0.15 28.03
C LEU A 188 0.76 0.72 29.29
N THR A 189 -0.03 1.79 29.19
CA THR A 189 -0.36 2.67 30.34
C THR A 189 -1.62 2.25 31.11
N LEU A 190 -2.30 1.18 30.68
CA LEU A 190 -3.42 0.53 31.37
C LEU A 190 -2.95 -0.74 32.09
#